data_AF-A0A534MKN9-F1
#
_entry.id   AF-A0A534MKN9-F1
#
_cell.length_a   1.000
_cell.length_b   1.000
_cell.length_c   1.000
_cell.angle_alpha   90.00
_cell.angle_beta   90.00
_cell.angle_gamma   90.00
#
_symmetry.space_group_name_H-M   'P 1'
#
loop_
_entity.id
_entity.type
_entity.pdbx_description
1 polymer ?
#
loop_
_entity_poly.entity_id
_entity_poly.type
_entity_poly.pdbx_seq_one_letter_code
_entity_poly.pdbx_strand_id
1 'polypeptide(L)'
;MLTSGPDLFIHSRPQHREGRRSGRASVPTCNRSGGLTRKPLSIVLNWSIQFFIRQRGLVALSMKLSEYQDLYAKLSTAEDIDFLAENFGHDKELLLVIYTQRIVRETTKKFYRVKAQARRLAFMWQNGSSLLEIARKFEFPPILTALMVLEQRKISRKQFWKMINELDSVKDRRLRRELDDVNRADIVYSPEGSARQYARGRWGEAKLHTWLDARSLQYETEKDLRAKYDKTPDILLH
;
A
#
# COMPACT_ATOMS: atom_id res chain seq x y z
N MET A 1 -1.99 -28.13 -20.74
CA MET A 1 -1.62 -26.78 -21.18
C MET A 1 -2.05 -25.85 -20.04
N LEU A 2 -1.21 -25.39 -19.08
CA LEU A 2 0.22 -25.02 -19.12
C LEU A 2 0.51 -24.02 -20.25
N THR A 3 1.02 -22.79 -20.05
CA THR A 3 1.32 -21.96 -18.84
C THR A 3 0.88 -20.49 -19.15
N SER A 4 1.11 -19.39 -18.41
CA SER A 4 2.05 -19.05 -17.32
C SER A 4 1.53 -17.86 -16.48
N GLY A 5 2.13 -17.62 -15.30
CA GLY A 5 2.16 -16.30 -14.64
C GLY A 5 3.61 -15.79 -14.53
N PRO A 6 3.86 -14.48 -14.30
CA PRO A 6 5.22 -13.94 -14.32
C PRO A 6 5.98 -14.11 -12.98
N ASP A 7 6.91 -15.06 -12.95
CA ASP A 7 8.03 -15.07 -12.00
C ASP A 7 9.04 -13.96 -12.35
N LEU A 8 9.38 -13.10 -11.39
CA LEU A 8 10.52 -12.18 -11.51
C LEU A 8 11.19 -11.92 -10.14
N PHE A 9 12.20 -12.74 -9.80
CA PHE A 9 13.21 -12.38 -8.80
C PHE A 9 14.54 -13.13 -9.02
N ILE A 10 15.62 -12.36 -9.10
CA ILE A 10 17.05 -12.73 -8.94
C ILE A 10 17.67 -13.67 -10.00
N HIS A 11 18.57 -13.09 -10.80
CA HIS A 11 19.75 -13.78 -11.30
C HIS A 11 21.02 -13.10 -10.78
N SER A 12 21.78 -13.83 -9.98
CA SER A 12 23.18 -13.52 -9.68
C SER A 12 23.99 -14.76 -10.02
N ARG A 13 24.80 -14.70 -11.08
CA ARG A 13 25.67 -15.80 -11.50
C ARG A 13 26.88 -15.91 -10.58
N PRO A 14 27.30 -17.12 -10.17
CA PRO A 14 28.66 -17.36 -9.72
C PRO A 14 29.58 -17.60 -10.94
N GLN A 15 30.85 -17.22 -10.84
CA GLN A 15 31.93 -17.75 -11.66
C GLN A 15 33.05 -18.25 -10.75
N HIS A 16 33.59 -19.42 -11.08
CA HIS A 16 34.71 -20.06 -10.42
C HIS A 16 35.74 -20.42 -11.49
N ARG A 17 37.03 -20.11 -11.27
CA ARG A 17 38.16 -20.94 -11.70
C ARG A 17 39.46 -20.50 -10.99
N GLU A 18 40.38 -21.45 -10.87
CA GLU A 18 41.55 -21.38 -9.98
C GLU A 18 42.85 -20.93 -10.69
N GLY A 19 43.85 -20.54 -9.90
CA GLY A 19 45.24 -20.36 -10.34
C GLY A 19 46.20 -20.04 -9.18
N ARG A 20 47.21 -20.88 -8.93
CA ARG A 20 48.13 -20.79 -7.75
C ARG A 20 49.40 -19.97 -8.04
N ARG A 21 49.96 -19.27 -7.04
CA ARG A 21 51.25 -19.63 -6.35
C ARG A 21 51.82 -18.55 -5.39
N SER A 22 52.23 -19.02 -4.20
CA SER A 22 53.35 -18.59 -3.31
C SER A 22 53.74 -17.10 -3.08
N GLY A 23 53.77 -16.69 -1.81
CA GLY A 23 54.50 -15.50 -1.30
C GLY A 23 54.53 -15.45 0.24
N ARG A 24 55.64 -15.03 0.86
CA ARG A 24 55.88 -15.09 2.33
C ARG A 24 55.26 -13.93 3.14
N ALA A 25 54.82 -14.28 4.34
CA ALA A 25 54.88 -13.55 5.62
C ALA A 25 54.91 -12.01 5.67
N SER A 26 53.93 -11.42 6.37
CA SER A 26 54.19 -10.50 7.50
C SER A 26 52.89 -10.18 8.27
N VAL A 27 52.99 -10.00 9.59
CA VAL A 27 51.90 -9.54 10.45
C VAL A 27 52.11 -8.05 10.73
N PRO A 28 51.07 -7.22 10.66
CA PRO A 28 50.89 -6.23 11.72
C PRO A 28 49.44 -6.03 12.18
N THR A 29 49.29 -6.00 13.51
CA THR A 29 48.32 -5.21 14.31
C THR A 29 46.88 -5.03 13.81
N CYS A 30 45.95 -5.69 14.50
CA CYS A 30 44.54 -5.32 14.49
C CYS A 30 44.33 -3.98 15.22
N ASN A 31 43.87 -2.96 14.50
CA ASN A 31 43.24 -1.80 15.13
C ASN A 31 42.22 -1.18 14.15
N ARG A 32 40.92 -1.42 14.36
CA ARG A 32 39.85 -0.69 13.66
C ARG A 32 38.53 -0.71 14.43
N SER A 33 38.13 0.49 14.83
CA SER A 33 36.79 0.84 15.31
C SER A 33 35.72 0.52 14.25
N GLY A 34 34.82 -0.42 14.56
CA GLY A 34 33.67 -0.78 13.73
C GLY A 34 32.46 0.10 14.02
N GLY A 35 32.39 1.30 13.43
CA GLY A 35 31.20 2.15 13.52
C GLY A 35 29.99 1.50 12.84
N LEU A 36 28.85 1.41 13.54
CA LEU A 36 27.60 0.88 12.99
C LEU A 36 27.03 1.79 11.89
N THR A 37 27.35 1.50 10.64
CA THR A 37 26.68 2.10 9.48
C THR A 37 25.28 1.49 9.31
N ARG A 38 24.29 2.13 9.96
CA ARG A 38 22.86 1.80 9.79
C ARG A 38 22.43 2.07 8.35
N LYS A 39 22.33 1.02 7.53
CA LYS A 39 21.66 1.10 6.22
C LYS A 39 20.17 1.33 6.43
N PRO A 40 19.53 2.36 5.84
CA PRO A 40 18.09 2.52 5.90
C PRO A 40 17.41 1.46 5.01
N LEU A 41 16.49 0.68 5.57
CA LEU A 41 15.60 -0.15 4.74
C LEU A 41 14.58 0.76 4.05
N SER A 42 14.67 0.84 2.73
CA SER A 42 13.68 1.45 1.86
C SER A 42 12.34 0.73 2.00
N ILE A 43 11.34 1.41 2.56
CA ILE A 43 9.94 1.02 2.44
C ILE A 43 9.39 1.78 1.24
N VAL A 44 9.36 1.10 0.09
CA VAL A 44 8.57 1.55 -1.06
C VAL A 44 7.10 1.26 -0.73
N LEU A 45 6.46 2.17 -0.01
CA LEU A 45 5.03 2.42 -0.24
C LEU A 45 4.96 3.14 -1.59
N ASN A 46 4.10 2.68 -2.50
CA ASN A 46 4.00 3.29 -3.82
C ASN A 46 3.24 4.62 -3.72
N TRP A 47 3.97 5.73 -3.67
CA TRP A 47 3.41 7.09 -3.56
C TRP A 47 2.91 7.57 -4.94
N SER A 48 1.68 7.18 -5.29
CA SER A 48 1.06 7.50 -6.59
C SER A 48 -0.37 8.04 -6.44
N ILE A 49 -0.58 9.03 -5.55
CA ILE A 49 -1.81 9.87 -5.55
C ILE A 49 -1.44 11.32 -5.22
N GLN A 50 -0.86 12.04 -6.18
CA GLN A 50 -0.64 13.48 -6.03
C GLN A 50 -0.55 14.22 -7.39
N PHE A 51 -1.64 14.20 -8.16
CA PHE A 51 -1.84 15.15 -9.26
C PHE A 51 -3.17 15.89 -9.08
N PHE A 52 -3.09 17.22 -8.94
CA PHE A 52 -4.24 18.11 -8.82
C PHE A 52 -4.05 19.23 -9.86
N ILE A 53 -4.63 19.05 -11.05
CA ILE A 53 -4.51 20.02 -12.14
C ILE A 53 -5.54 21.14 -11.95
N ARG A 54 -5.06 22.38 -11.96
CA ARG A 54 -5.85 23.61 -11.94
C ARG A 54 -6.05 24.10 -13.38
N GLN A 55 -7.23 23.90 -13.96
CA GLN A 55 -7.66 24.66 -15.14
C GLN A 55 -9.08 25.21 -14.96
N ARG A 56 -9.26 26.46 -15.42
CA ARG A 56 -10.56 27.15 -15.56
C ARG A 56 -11.11 26.82 -16.96
N GLY A 57 -12.44 26.79 -17.13
CA GLY A 57 -13.02 26.85 -18.49
C GLY A 57 -14.22 25.95 -18.78
N LEU A 58 -14.74 25.22 -17.80
CA LEU A 58 -16.06 24.58 -17.86
C LEU A 58 -16.78 24.87 -16.55
N VAL A 59 -18.11 25.02 -16.57
CA VAL A 59 -18.94 25.03 -15.36
C VAL A 59 -19.07 23.58 -14.88
N ALA A 60 -17.95 23.04 -14.42
CA ALA A 60 -17.91 21.74 -13.79
C ALA A 60 -18.61 21.82 -12.43
N LEU A 61 -19.29 20.73 -12.05
CA LEU A 61 -19.73 20.45 -10.68
C LEU A 61 -18.50 20.24 -9.78
N SER A 62 -17.76 21.33 -9.53
CA SER A 62 -16.73 21.39 -8.52
C SER A 62 -17.43 21.44 -7.17
N MET A 63 -17.46 20.31 -6.45
CA MET A 63 -17.94 20.25 -5.07
C MET A 63 -17.31 21.38 -4.25
N LYS A 64 -18.12 22.14 -3.52
CA LYS A 64 -17.62 23.27 -2.73
C LYS A 64 -16.72 22.74 -1.63
N LEU A 65 -15.70 23.51 -1.25
CA LEU A 65 -14.77 23.12 -0.19
C LEU A 65 -15.50 22.79 1.13
N SER A 66 -16.58 23.52 1.44
CA SER A 66 -17.46 23.27 2.58
C SER A 66 -18.21 21.94 2.49
N GLU A 67 -18.74 21.59 1.31
CA GLU A 67 -19.42 20.31 1.05
C GLU A 67 -18.45 19.13 1.18
N TYR A 68 -17.23 19.26 0.64
CA TYR A 68 -16.15 18.29 0.84
C TYR A 68 -15.80 18.13 2.33
N GLN A 69 -15.66 19.25 3.06
CA GLN A 69 -15.28 19.23 4.48
C GLN A 69 -16.35 18.58 5.37
N ASP A 70 -17.63 18.86 5.09
CA ASP A 70 -18.77 18.24 5.78
C ASP A 70 -18.83 16.73 5.54
N LEU A 71 -18.74 16.28 4.28
CA LEU A 71 -18.64 14.85 3.94
C LEU A 71 -17.41 14.19 4.57
N TYR A 72 -16.24 14.84 4.50
CA TYR A 72 -15.01 14.34 5.09
C TYR A 72 -15.13 14.18 6.61
N ALA A 73 -15.85 15.07 7.30
CA ALA A 73 -16.10 14.98 8.73
C ALA A 73 -17.04 13.81 9.07
N LYS A 74 -18.15 13.68 8.32
CA LYS A 74 -19.18 12.65 8.50
C LYS A 74 -18.71 11.23 8.18
N LEU A 75 -17.80 11.05 7.22
CA LEU A 75 -17.21 9.75 6.87
C LEU A 75 -16.17 9.27 7.89
N SER A 76 -16.61 8.84 9.06
CA SER A 76 -15.76 8.44 10.18
C SER A 76 -15.43 6.94 10.21
N THR A 77 -16.37 6.13 9.74
CA THR A 77 -16.37 4.66 9.70
C THR A 77 -16.67 4.16 8.28
N ALA A 78 -16.59 2.84 8.06
CA ALA A 78 -16.96 2.26 6.77
C ALA A 78 -18.49 2.28 6.57
N GLU A 79 -19.22 2.11 7.66
CA GLU A 79 -20.67 2.09 7.77
C GLU A 79 -21.30 3.44 7.39
N ASP A 80 -20.59 4.55 7.66
CA ASP A 80 -21.00 5.90 7.24
C ASP A 80 -21.12 6.04 5.71
N ILE A 81 -20.42 5.21 4.91
CA ILE A 81 -20.52 5.24 3.44
C ILE A 81 -21.93 4.82 3.01
N ASP A 82 -22.44 3.73 3.56
CA ASP A 82 -23.74 3.18 3.18
C ASP A 82 -24.87 4.05 3.75
N PHE A 83 -24.74 4.48 5.01
CA PHE A 83 -25.65 5.42 5.63
C PHE A 83 -25.80 6.73 4.83
N LEU A 84 -24.69 7.35 4.40
CA LEU A 84 -24.73 8.60 3.63
C LEU A 84 -25.24 8.41 2.20
N ALA A 85 -24.99 7.25 1.58
CA ALA A 85 -25.53 6.94 0.26
C ALA A 85 -27.05 6.77 0.30
N GLU A 86 -27.55 5.97 1.24
CA GLU A 86 -28.97 5.60 1.34
C GLU A 86 -29.85 6.74 1.84
N ASN A 87 -29.39 7.52 2.83
CA ASN A 87 -30.23 8.52 3.52
C ASN A 87 -30.10 9.93 2.94
N PHE A 88 -29.02 10.23 2.19
CA PHE A 88 -28.74 11.57 1.66
C PHE A 88 -28.50 11.58 0.14
N GLY A 89 -28.60 10.43 -0.54
CA GLY A 89 -28.50 10.33 -2.01
C GLY A 89 -27.10 10.60 -2.56
N HIS A 90 -26.06 10.50 -1.73
CA HIS A 90 -24.67 10.67 -2.16
C HIS A 90 -24.18 9.47 -2.98
N ASP A 91 -23.35 9.72 -4.00
CA ASP A 91 -22.74 8.65 -4.78
C ASP A 91 -21.79 7.80 -3.91
N LYS A 92 -22.02 6.49 -3.88
CA LYS A 92 -21.29 5.54 -3.03
C LYS A 92 -19.81 5.43 -3.40
N GLU A 93 -19.44 5.61 -4.68
CA GLU A 93 -18.02 5.65 -5.07
C GLU A 93 -17.34 6.95 -4.66
N LEU A 94 -18.00 8.11 -4.78
CA LEU A 94 -17.50 9.39 -4.25
C LEU A 94 -17.23 9.30 -2.73
N LEU A 95 -18.19 8.78 -1.96
CA LEU A 95 -18.03 8.60 -0.52
C LEU A 95 -16.84 7.67 -0.20
N LEU A 96 -16.73 6.55 -0.91
CA LEU A 96 -15.59 5.63 -0.75
C LEU A 96 -14.25 6.28 -1.12
N VAL A 97 -14.19 7.13 -2.15
CA VAL A 97 -12.98 7.90 -2.50
C VAL A 97 -12.57 8.81 -1.34
N ILE A 98 -13.50 9.60 -0.80
CA ILE A 98 -13.24 10.53 0.31
C ILE A 98 -12.80 9.77 1.57
N TYR A 99 -13.51 8.68 1.91
CA TYR A 99 -13.15 7.81 3.04
C TYR A 99 -11.75 7.21 2.86
N THR A 100 -11.43 6.68 1.68
CA THR A 100 -10.09 6.14 1.37
C THR A 100 -9.01 7.20 1.61
N GLN A 101 -9.21 8.42 1.11
CA GLN A 101 -8.28 9.54 1.29
C GLN A 101 -8.10 9.90 2.76
N ARG A 102 -9.18 9.96 3.55
CA ARG A 102 -9.16 10.18 5.01
C ARG A 102 -8.33 9.09 5.72
N ILE A 103 -8.62 7.82 5.45
CA ILE A 103 -7.92 6.70 6.08
C ILE A 103 -6.43 6.69 5.72
N VAL A 104 -6.06 6.90 4.45
CA VAL A 104 -4.65 6.98 4.02
C VAL A 104 -3.92 8.14 4.71
N ARG A 105 -4.54 9.32 4.80
CA ARG A 105 -3.97 10.51 5.45
C ARG A 105 -3.73 10.29 6.95
N GLU A 106 -4.75 9.84 7.67
CA GLU A 106 -4.63 9.58 9.12
C GLU A 106 -3.68 8.42 9.41
N THR A 107 -3.69 7.36 8.59
CA THR A 107 -2.74 6.24 8.70
C THR A 107 -1.31 6.71 8.53
N THR A 108 -1.02 7.50 7.49
CA THR A 108 0.32 8.05 7.23
C THR A 108 0.81 8.90 8.41
N LYS A 109 -0.05 9.79 8.93
CA LYS A 109 0.23 10.66 10.07
C LYS A 109 0.58 9.88 11.35
N LYS A 110 -0.10 8.77 11.63
CA LYS A 110 0.11 7.96 12.85
C LYS A 110 1.05 6.76 12.68
N PHE A 111 1.45 6.42 11.45
CA PHE A 111 2.20 5.20 11.11
C PHE A 111 3.43 4.98 11.99
N TYR A 112 4.35 5.95 12.05
CA TYR A 112 5.60 5.81 12.82
C TYR A 112 5.36 5.75 14.33
N ARG A 113 4.35 6.47 14.84
CA ARG A 113 3.94 6.45 16.25
C ARG A 113 3.43 5.08 16.67
N VAL A 114 2.57 4.44 15.86
CA VAL A 114 2.06 3.09 16.11
C VAL A 114 3.16 2.04 15.91
N LYS A 115 3.98 2.18 14.85
CA LYS A 115 5.10 1.26 14.58
C LYS A 115 6.15 1.24 15.69
N ALA A 116 6.44 2.37 16.32
CA ALA A 116 7.32 2.42 17.49
C ALA A 116 6.81 1.58 18.67
N GLN A 117 5.49 1.30 18.71
CA GLN A 117 4.84 0.51 19.74
C GLN A 117 4.65 -0.96 19.34
N ALA A 118 5.16 -1.42 18.19
CA ALA A 118 4.90 -2.77 17.66
C ALA A 118 5.16 -3.91 18.66
N ARG A 119 6.19 -3.80 19.52
CA ARG A 119 6.45 -4.78 20.60
C ARG A 119 5.29 -4.86 21.62
N ARG A 120 4.64 -3.74 21.94
CA ARG A 120 3.45 -3.67 22.81
C ARG A 120 2.23 -4.29 22.12
N LEU A 121 2.02 -4.00 20.83
CA LEU A 121 0.95 -4.60 20.02
C LEU A 121 1.11 -6.14 20.00
N ALA A 122 2.32 -6.63 19.73
CA ALA A 122 2.62 -8.06 19.74
C ALA A 122 2.50 -8.71 21.12
N PHE A 123 2.80 -7.98 22.20
CA PHE A 123 2.58 -8.44 23.58
C PHE A 123 1.08 -8.56 23.89
N MET A 124 0.26 -7.58 23.52
CA MET A 124 -1.20 -7.66 23.68
C MET A 124 -1.79 -8.89 22.97
N TRP A 125 -1.35 -9.14 21.74
CA TRP A 125 -1.82 -10.29 20.96
C TRP A 125 -1.52 -11.64 21.62
N GLN A 126 -0.29 -11.77 22.17
CA GLN A 126 0.14 -12.95 22.92
C GLN A 126 -0.68 -13.18 24.20
N ASN A 127 -1.11 -12.10 24.87
CA ASN A 127 -1.94 -12.15 26.07
C ASN A 127 -3.46 -12.18 25.76
N GLY A 128 -3.85 -12.61 24.56
CA GLY A 128 -5.24 -12.97 24.23
C GLY A 128 -6.05 -11.92 23.48
N SER A 129 -5.61 -10.66 23.37
CA SER A 129 -6.28 -9.68 22.51
C SER A 129 -6.22 -10.11 21.04
N SER A 130 -7.32 -10.01 20.32
CA SER A 130 -7.36 -10.24 18.87
C SER A 130 -6.67 -9.12 18.09
N LEU A 131 -6.20 -9.42 16.87
CA LEU A 131 -5.65 -8.42 15.95
C LEU A 131 -6.63 -7.24 15.70
N LEU A 132 -7.94 -7.51 15.63
CA LEU A 132 -8.96 -6.49 15.38
C LEU A 132 -9.22 -5.58 16.61
N GLU A 133 -9.21 -6.13 17.83
CA GLU A 133 -9.28 -5.31 19.06
C GLU A 133 -8.06 -4.41 19.21
N ILE A 134 -6.87 -4.91 18.86
CA ILE A 134 -5.64 -4.11 18.84
C ILE A 134 -5.77 -2.98 17.81
N ALA A 135 -6.25 -3.29 16.60
CA ALA A 135 -6.45 -2.30 15.54
C ALA A 135 -7.40 -1.17 15.99
N ARG A 136 -8.54 -1.52 16.58
CA ARG A 136 -9.51 -0.57 17.17
C ARG A 136 -8.86 0.25 18.29
N LYS A 137 -8.16 -0.37 19.24
CA LYS A 137 -7.54 0.32 20.39
C LYS A 137 -6.45 1.33 20.01
N PHE A 138 -5.72 1.08 18.92
CA PHE A 138 -4.72 2.01 18.39
C PHE A 138 -5.25 2.91 17.26
N GLU A 139 -6.56 2.86 16.99
CA GLU A 139 -7.24 3.55 15.89
C GLU A 139 -6.49 3.38 14.56
N PHE A 140 -6.06 2.16 14.24
CA PHE A 140 -5.14 1.87 13.13
C PHE A 140 -5.71 0.81 12.18
N PRO A 141 -5.42 0.85 10.87
CA PRO A 141 -6.00 -0.12 9.92
C PRO A 141 -5.73 -1.57 10.34
N PRO A 142 -6.75 -2.46 10.32
CA PRO A 142 -6.61 -3.85 10.76
C PRO A 142 -5.50 -4.62 10.05
N ILE A 143 -5.34 -4.49 8.72
CA ILE A 143 -4.30 -5.21 7.96
C ILE A 143 -2.90 -4.73 8.35
N LEU A 144 -2.71 -3.42 8.49
CA LEU A 144 -1.41 -2.87 8.88
C LEU A 144 -1.07 -3.19 10.34
N THR A 145 -2.07 -3.26 11.22
CA THR A 145 -1.92 -3.72 12.61
C THR A 145 -1.47 -5.18 12.65
N ALA A 146 -2.15 -6.05 11.91
CA ALA A 146 -1.80 -7.46 11.78
C ALA A 146 -0.37 -7.65 11.27
N LEU A 147 0.01 -6.91 10.22
CA LEU A 147 1.37 -6.92 9.70
C LEU A 147 2.40 -6.50 10.77
N MET A 148 2.18 -5.40 11.49
CA MET A 148 3.10 -4.94 12.53
C MET A 148 3.24 -5.94 13.69
N VAL A 149 2.14 -6.57 14.12
CA VAL A 149 2.15 -7.62 15.16
C VAL A 149 2.98 -8.82 14.70
N LEU A 150 2.76 -9.29 13.47
CA LEU A 150 3.35 -10.53 12.97
C LEU A 150 4.81 -10.35 12.52
N GLU A 151 5.22 -9.15 12.10
CA GLU A 151 6.63 -8.80 11.91
C GLU A 151 7.45 -8.98 13.21
N GLN A 152 6.89 -8.61 14.38
CA GLN A 152 7.54 -8.87 15.68
C GLN A 152 7.62 -10.36 16.02
N ARG A 153 6.78 -11.20 15.40
CA ARG A 153 6.79 -12.66 15.52
C ARG A 153 7.67 -13.34 14.47
N LYS A 154 8.56 -12.58 13.81
CA LYS A 154 9.48 -13.02 12.75
C LYS A 154 8.79 -13.48 11.45
N ILE A 155 7.53 -13.14 11.24
CA ILE A 155 6.85 -13.37 9.97
C ILE A 155 7.28 -12.28 8.99
N SER A 156 7.85 -12.67 7.85
CA SER A 156 8.24 -11.72 6.80
C SER A 156 7.01 -11.15 6.07
N ARG A 157 7.14 -9.96 5.46
CA ARG A 157 6.08 -9.35 4.63
C ARG A 157 5.56 -10.29 3.55
N LYS A 158 6.45 -11.04 2.88
CA LYS A 158 6.07 -12.03 1.85
C LYS A 158 5.21 -13.15 2.43
N GLN A 159 5.56 -13.66 3.62
CA GLN A 159 4.75 -14.68 4.31
C GLN A 159 3.42 -14.11 4.80
N PHE A 160 3.39 -12.90 5.36
CA PHE A 160 2.16 -12.23 5.76
C PHE A 160 1.16 -12.13 4.60
N TRP A 161 1.60 -11.56 3.46
CA TRP A 161 0.74 -11.44 2.30
C TRP A 161 0.34 -12.80 1.71
N LYS A 162 1.21 -13.82 1.77
CA LYS A 162 0.80 -15.18 1.41
C LYS A 162 -0.35 -15.67 2.31
N MET A 163 -0.24 -15.53 3.63
CA MET A 163 -1.28 -15.96 4.57
C MET A 163 -2.60 -15.19 4.41
N ILE A 164 -2.55 -13.90 4.08
CA ILE A 164 -3.74 -13.08 3.81
C ILE A 164 -4.48 -13.54 2.55
N ASN A 165 -3.76 -13.89 1.48
CA ASN A 165 -4.37 -14.36 0.23
C ASN A 165 -4.71 -15.87 0.23
N GLU A 166 -4.04 -16.66 1.08
CA GLU A 166 -4.21 -18.12 1.19
C GLU A 166 -4.50 -18.52 2.65
N LEU A 167 -5.63 -18.08 3.21
CA LEU A 167 -5.99 -18.29 4.61
C LEU A 167 -5.96 -19.77 5.04
N ASP A 168 -6.38 -20.70 4.18
CA ASP A 168 -6.35 -22.14 4.49
C ASP A 168 -4.95 -22.72 4.69
N SER A 169 -3.91 -22.06 4.15
CA SER A 169 -2.51 -22.44 4.40
C SER A 169 -2.06 -22.15 5.84
N VAL A 170 -2.79 -21.31 6.57
CA VAL A 170 -2.47 -20.91 7.96
C VAL A 170 -2.87 -22.02 8.92
N LYS A 171 -1.88 -22.77 9.43
CA LYS A 171 -2.11 -23.92 10.33
C LYS A 171 -2.70 -23.54 11.69
N ASP A 172 -2.36 -22.37 12.23
CA ASP A 172 -2.88 -21.90 13.51
C ASP A 172 -4.33 -21.41 13.32
N ARG A 173 -5.28 -22.08 13.99
CA ARG A 173 -6.72 -21.80 13.89
C ARG A 173 -7.09 -20.40 14.42
N ARG A 174 -6.42 -19.92 15.47
CA ARG A 174 -6.66 -18.58 16.03
C ARG A 174 -6.16 -17.52 15.04
N LEU A 175 -4.94 -17.69 14.55
CA LEU A 175 -4.33 -16.78 13.57
C LEU A 175 -5.14 -16.76 12.26
N ARG A 176 -5.58 -17.91 11.74
CA ARG A 176 -6.40 -17.99 10.52
C ARG A 176 -7.67 -17.16 10.67
N ARG A 177 -8.43 -17.37 11.74
CA ARG A 177 -9.66 -16.61 12.02
C ARG A 177 -9.38 -15.11 12.17
N GLU A 178 -8.37 -14.73 12.94
CA GLU A 178 -8.05 -13.32 13.14
C GLU A 178 -7.51 -12.63 11.88
N LEU A 179 -6.82 -13.35 10.98
CA LEU A 179 -6.42 -12.84 9.67
C LEU A 179 -7.63 -12.63 8.74
N ASP A 180 -8.59 -13.55 8.76
CA ASP A 180 -9.86 -13.45 8.03
C ASP A 180 -10.72 -12.28 8.54
N ASP A 181 -10.78 -12.08 9.86
CA ASP A 181 -11.50 -10.96 10.50
C ASP A 181 -10.89 -9.59 10.18
N VAL A 182 -9.55 -9.43 10.20
CA VAL A 182 -8.92 -8.17 9.77
C VAL A 182 -9.03 -7.94 8.26
N ASN A 183 -9.11 -9.01 7.47
CA ASN A 183 -9.26 -8.90 6.02
C ASN A 183 -10.64 -8.35 5.64
N ARG A 184 -11.71 -8.88 6.27
CA ARG A 184 -13.08 -8.35 6.12
C ARG A 184 -13.24 -6.92 6.65
N ALA A 185 -12.57 -6.58 7.76
CA ALA A 185 -12.74 -5.29 8.42
C ALA A 185 -11.98 -4.12 7.78
N ASP A 186 -10.95 -4.37 6.95
CA ASP A 186 -10.11 -3.32 6.37
C ASP A 186 -10.44 -3.06 4.89
N ILE A 187 -11.47 -2.25 4.63
CA ILE A 187 -11.92 -1.94 3.27
C ILE A 187 -10.93 -1.10 2.43
N VAL A 188 -9.77 -0.73 2.99
CA VAL A 188 -8.74 0.09 2.32
C VAL A 188 -7.47 -0.69 2.04
N TYR A 189 -6.90 -1.37 3.04
CA TYR A 189 -5.59 -2.04 2.94
C TYR A 189 -5.68 -3.57 2.74
N SER A 190 -6.87 -4.17 2.73
CA SER A 190 -7.08 -5.56 2.30
C SER A 190 -6.75 -5.74 0.81
N PRO A 191 -6.56 -7.00 0.34
CA PRO A 191 -6.46 -7.29 -1.09
C PRO A 191 -7.70 -6.85 -1.87
N GLU A 192 -8.90 -6.95 -1.27
CA GLU A 192 -10.15 -6.50 -1.88
C GLU A 192 -10.20 -4.96 -2.02
N GLY A 193 -9.91 -4.22 -0.94
CA GLY A 193 -9.82 -2.76 -0.97
C GLY A 193 -8.79 -2.26 -1.98
N SER A 194 -7.63 -2.92 -2.02
CA SER A 194 -6.57 -2.66 -3.00
C SER A 194 -7.05 -2.94 -4.43
N ALA A 195 -7.69 -4.09 -4.68
CA ALA A 195 -8.22 -4.46 -5.99
C ALA A 195 -9.29 -3.48 -6.48
N ARG A 196 -10.19 -3.02 -5.59
CA ARG A 196 -11.19 -1.99 -5.89
C ARG A 196 -10.54 -0.65 -6.25
N GLN A 197 -9.48 -0.26 -5.54
CA GLN A 197 -8.71 0.94 -5.88
C GLN A 197 -8.04 0.83 -7.26
N TYR A 198 -7.43 -0.31 -7.60
CA TYR A 198 -6.87 -0.55 -8.93
C TYR A 198 -7.93 -0.58 -10.05
N ALA A 199 -9.09 -1.19 -9.80
CA ALA A 199 -10.20 -1.19 -10.74
C ALA A 199 -10.71 0.24 -11.01
N ARG A 200 -10.89 1.05 -9.96
CA ARG A 200 -11.27 2.46 -10.05
C ARG A 200 -10.24 3.32 -10.78
N GLY A 201 -8.95 3.06 -10.57
CA GLY A 201 -7.86 3.73 -11.31
C GLY A 201 -8.00 3.52 -12.82
N ARG A 202 -8.05 2.26 -13.27
CA ARG A 202 -8.21 1.90 -14.69
C ARG A 202 -9.51 2.46 -15.31
N TRP A 203 -10.59 2.52 -14.54
CA TRP A 203 -11.85 3.11 -14.98
C TRP A 203 -11.77 4.63 -15.15
N GLY A 204 -11.06 5.33 -14.26
CA GLY A 204 -10.80 6.76 -14.38
C GLY A 204 -9.92 7.09 -15.60
N GLU A 205 -8.87 6.31 -15.81
CA GLU A 205 -7.99 6.37 -16.99
C GLU A 205 -8.77 6.17 -18.29
N ALA A 206 -9.57 5.09 -18.38
CA ALA A 206 -10.40 4.81 -19.56
C ALA A 206 -11.42 5.94 -19.86
N LYS A 207 -12.00 6.56 -18.82
CA LYS A 207 -12.87 7.73 -18.97
C LYS A 207 -12.13 8.96 -19.49
N LEU A 208 -10.89 9.17 -19.04
CA LEU A 208 -10.05 10.27 -19.50
C LEU A 208 -9.66 10.10 -20.98
N HIS A 209 -9.25 8.89 -21.37
CA HIS A 209 -8.95 8.55 -22.77
C HIS A 209 -10.17 8.81 -23.65
N THR A 210 -11.34 8.26 -23.28
CA THR A 210 -12.62 8.50 -23.99
C THR A 210 -12.94 9.99 -24.17
N TRP A 211 -12.63 10.83 -23.16
CA TRP A 211 -12.88 12.28 -23.22
C TRP A 211 -11.91 13.03 -24.15
N LEU A 212 -10.66 12.58 -24.23
CA LEU A 212 -9.61 13.10 -25.11
C LEU A 212 -9.87 12.69 -26.57
N ASP A 213 -10.14 11.41 -26.80
CA ASP A 213 -10.46 10.83 -28.11
C ASP A 213 -11.67 11.53 -28.74
N ALA A 214 -12.73 11.76 -27.96
CA ALA A 214 -13.93 12.49 -28.38
C ALA A 214 -13.70 13.98 -28.72
N ARG A 215 -12.48 14.50 -28.50
CA ARG A 215 -12.04 15.86 -28.85
C ARG A 215 -10.92 15.86 -29.89
N SER A 216 -10.54 14.70 -30.41
CA SER A 216 -9.41 14.51 -31.33
C SER A 216 -8.07 15.05 -30.79
N LEU A 217 -7.93 15.14 -29.46
CA LEU A 217 -6.70 15.61 -28.82
C LEU A 217 -5.63 14.52 -28.94
N GLN A 218 -4.42 14.91 -29.35
CA GLN A 218 -3.28 13.99 -29.42
C GLN A 218 -2.63 13.86 -28.04
N TYR A 219 -2.34 12.63 -27.63
CA TYR A 219 -1.69 12.35 -26.36
C TYR A 219 -0.86 11.05 -26.37
N GLU A 220 0.16 11.01 -25.51
CA GLU A 220 0.91 9.79 -25.19
C GLU A 220 0.56 9.31 -23.77
N THR A 221 0.43 7.98 -23.57
CA THR A 221 0.14 7.38 -22.26
C THR A 221 1.42 7.02 -21.47
N GLU A 222 1.32 6.70 -20.18
CA GLU A 222 2.44 6.16 -19.38
C GLU A 222 3.16 4.99 -20.07
N LYS A 223 2.43 4.17 -20.84
CA LYS A 223 2.99 3.04 -21.59
C LYS A 223 3.83 3.49 -22.78
N ASP A 224 3.41 4.53 -23.49
CA ASP A 224 4.08 5.05 -24.69
C ASP A 224 5.30 5.92 -24.33
N LEU A 225 5.27 6.49 -23.12
CA LEU A 225 6.32 7.33 -22.53
C LEU A 225 7.35 6.53 -21.71
N ARG A 226 7.05 5.27 -21.38
CA ARG A 226 7.95 4.38 -20.62
C ARG A 226 9.29 4.24 -21.36
N ALA A 227 10.38 4.41 -20.63
CA ALA A 227 11.76 4.47 -21.12
C ALA A 227 12.16 5.70 -21.96
N LYS A 228 11.26 6.68 -22.22
CA LYS A 228 11.63 8.00 -22.79
C LYS A 228 12.04 9.02 -21.71
N TYR A 229 11.52 8.90 -20.50
CA TYR A 229 11.70 9.88 -19.41
C TYR A 229 11.93 9.20 -18.04
N ASP A 230 12.74 9.82 -17.18
CA ASP A 230 12.96 9.40 -15.77
C ASP A 230 11.69 9.53 -14.91
N LYS A 231 10.78 10.41 -15.30
CA LYS A 231 9.43 10.55 -14.73
C LYS A 231 8.42 10.58 -15.86
N THR A 232 7.56 9.59 -15.87
CA THR A 232 6.49 9.43 -16.84
C THR A 232 5.23 10.13 -16.33
N PRO A 233 4.67 11.14 -17.01
CA PRO A 233 3.31 11.60 -16.70
C PRO A 233 2.30 10.53 -17.12
N ASP A 234 1.15 10.48 -16.44
CA ASP A 234 0.10 9.51 -16.75
C ASP A 234 -0.43 9.71 -18.18
N ILE A 235 -0.57 10.98 -18.59
CA ILE A 235 -0.86 11.43 -19.96
C ILE A 235 -0.02 12.67 -20.27
N LEU A 236 0.60 12.70 -21.45
CA LEU A 236 1.23 13.90 -22.04
C LEU A 236 0.36 14.40 -23.21
N LEU A 237 -0.04 15.67 -23.19
CA LEU A 237 -0.75 16.33 -24.29
C LEU A 237 0.23 16.99 -25.26
N HIS A 238 -0.16 17.10 -26.54
CA HIS A 238 0.57 17.81 -27.60
C HIS A 238 -0.19 19.05 -28.09
#